data_AF-A0AA88X7S6-F1
#
_entry.id   AF-A0AA88X7S6-F1
#
_cell.length_a   1.000
_cell.length_b   1.000
_cell.length_c   1.000
_cell.angle_alpha   90.00
_cell.angle_beta   90.00
_cell.angle_gamma   90.00
#
_symmetry.space_group_name_H-M   'P 1'
#
loop_
_entity.id
_entity.type
_entity.pdbx_description
1 polymer ?
#
loop_
_entity_poly.entity_id
_entity_poly.type
_entity_poly.pdbx_seq_one_letter_code
_entity_poly.pdbx_strand_id
1 'polypeptide(L)'
;MILSCVLKMSELSDQIERNNKVLKLLQDLDCNFKRFEAVEKIEDALTGLKVIEFEGTCIRFSLTTYVPNVEHLLSQHKIEDKIDSMEQNHNLVVEVEEGTMNIKNVQIFPNDVYIGEIIDAAKSLRSVSSLTSGFSFLFRCIM
;
A
#
# COMPACT_ATOMS: atom_id res chain seq x y z
N MET A 1 -39.44 -12.24 -44.60
CA MET A 1 -38.88 -10.97 -44.09
C MET A 1 -38.75 -10.96 -42.56
N ILE A 2 -39.82 -11.22 -41.80
CA ILE A 2 -39.83 -11.18 -40.33
C ILE A 2 -38.78 -12.08 -39.67
N LEU A 3 -38.66 -13.35 -40.09
CA LEU A 3 -37.71 -14.30 -39.51
C LEU A 3 -36.24 -13.85 -39.63
N SER A 4 -35.89 -13.21 -40.74
CA SER A 4 -34.54 -12.66 -40.96
C SER A 4 -34.22 -11.51 -40.02
N CYS A 5 -35.21 -10.64 -39.73
CA CYS A 5 -35.04 -9.57 -38.74
C CYS A 5 -34.84 -10.12 -37.33
N VAL A 6 -35.60 -11.16 -36.95
CA VAL A 6 -35.49 -11.80 -35.62
C VAL A 6 -34.12 -12.41 -35.39
N LEU A 7 -33.59 -13.17 -36.37
CA LEU A 7 -32.25 -13.75 -36.27
C LEU A 7 -31.16 -12.68 -36.10
N LYS A 8 -31.27 -11.59 -36.87
CA LYS A 8 -30.30 -10.49 -36.81
C LYS A 8 -30.35 -9.73 -35.48
N MET A 9 -31.53 -9.58 -34.88
CA MET A 9 -31.67 -9.00 -33.54
C MET A 9 -31.05 -9.89 -32.46
N SER A 10 -31.22 -11.21 -32.55
CA SER A 10 -30.59 -12.16 -31.62
C SER A 10 -29.07 -12.07 -31.70
N GLU A 11 -28.51 -12.08 -32.91
CA GLU A 11 -27.07 -12.00 -33.12
C GLU A 11 -26.48 -10.68 -32.58
N LEU A 12 -27.17 -9.55 -32.79
CA LEU A 12 -26.79 -8.26 -32.23
C LEU A 12 -26.84 -8.25 -30.70
N SER A 13 -27.86 -8.87 -30.10
CA SER A 13 -27.97 -9.01 -28.64
C SER A 13 -26.80 -9.80 -28.07
N ASP A 14 -26.46 -10.93 -28.70
CA ASP A 14 -25.32 -11.77 -28.28
C ASP A 14 -23.99 -11.02 -28.42
N GLN A 15 -23.84 -10.20 -29.47
CA GLN A 15 -22.67 -9.35 -29.65
C GLN A 15 -22.58 -8.27 -28.56
N ILE A 16 -23.70 -7.62 -28.21
CA ILE A 16 -23.74 -6.63 -27.14
C ILE A 16 -23.36 -7.26 -25.80
N GLU A 17 -23.91 -8.43 -25.48
CA GLU A 17 -23.58 -9.13 -24.24
C GLU A 17 -22.09 -9.50 -24.17
N ARG A 18 -21.53 -10.02 -25.25
CA ARG A 18 -20.08 -10.30 -25.33
C ARG A 18 -19.24 -9.05 -25.16
N ASN A 19 -19.59 -7.96 -25.85
CA ASN A 19 -18.86 -6.71 -25.75
C ASN A 19 -18.92 -6.11 -24.33
N ASN A 20 -20.06 -6.22 -23.64
CA ASN A 20 -20.19 -5.79 -22.24
C ASN A 20 -19.30 -6.59 -21.29
N LYS A 21 -19.17 -7.92 -21.50
CA LYS A 21 -18.25 -8.75 -20.71
C LYS A 21 -16.80 -8.34 -20.95
N VAL A 22 -16.41 -8.11 -22.20
CA VAL A 22 -15.06 -7.63 -22.55
C VAL A 22 -14.78 -6.26 -21.93
N LEU A 23 -15.74 -5.33 -22.00
CA LEU A 23 -15.61 -4.01 -21.40
C LEU A 23 -15.34 -4.12 -19.89
N LYS A 24 -16.08 -4.98 -19.17
CA LYS A 24 -15.87 -5.19 -17.74
C LYS A 24 -14.48 -5.73 -17.44
N LEU A 25 -14.00 -6.72 -18.20
CA LEU A 25 -12.65 -7.27 -18.04
C LEU A 25 -11.57 -6.20 -18.29
N LEU A 26 -11.76 -5.33 -19.28
CA LEU A 26 -10.84 -4.22 -19.56
C LEU A 26 -10.80 -3.19 -18.42
N GLN A 27 -11.95 -2.90 -17.80
CA GLN A 27 -12.03 -2.02 -16.64
C GLN A 27 -11.33 -2.62 -15.42
N ASP A 28 -11.54 -3.92 -15.16
CA ASP A 28 -10.88 -4.64 -14.08
C ASP A 28 -9.35 -4.66 -14.29
N LEU A 29 -8.90 -4.84 -15.54
CA LEU A 29 -7.48 -4.81 -15.90
C LEU A 29 -6.85 -3.41 -15.73
N ASP A 30 -7.54 -2.34 -16.16
CA ASP A 30 -7.10 -0.95 -15.96
C ASP A 30 -6.97 -0.61 -14.46
N CYS A 31 -7.93 -1.06 -13.65
CA CYS A 31 -7.87 -0.92 -12.20
C CYS A 31 -6.63 -1.61 -11.61
N ASN A 32 -6.36 -2.86 -12.02
CA ASN A 32 -5.16 -3.58 -11.57
C ASN A 32 -3.87 -2.89 -12.01
N PHE A 33 -3.81 -2.37 -13.23
CA PHE A 33 -2.63 -1.66 -13.73
C PHE A 33 -2.31 -0.40 -12.91
N LYS A 34 -3.34 0.41 -12.60
CA LYS A 34 -3.20 1.58 -11.71
C LYS A 34 -2.72 1.20 -10.31
N ARG A 35 -3.14 0.05 -9.81
CA ARG A 35 -2.67 -0.46 -8.51
C ARG A 35 -1.19 -0.84 -8.56
N PHE A 36 -0.72 -1.49 -9.62
CA PHE A 36 0.71 -1.79 -9.79
C PHE A 36 1.56 -0.53 -9.92
N GLU A 37 1.11 0.46 -10.71
CA GLU A 37 1.78 1.75 -10.82
C GLU A 37 1.87 2.47 -9.46
N ALA A 38 0.82 2.37 -8.63
CA ALA A 38 0.85 2.93 -7.28
C ALA A 38 1.86 2.19 -6.37
N VAL A 39 1.94 0.86 -6.46
CA VAL A 39 2.93 0.06 -5.72
C VAL A 39 4.35 0.44 -6.10
N GLU A 40 4.64 0.51 -7.40
CA GLU A 40 5.97 0.90 -7.91
C GLU A 40 6.38 2.28 -7.39
N LYS A 41 5.48 3.27 -7.47
CA LYS A 41 5.73 4.61 -6.93
C LYS A 41 6.02 4.63 -5.43
N ILE A 42 5.40 3.73 -4.66
CA ILE A 42 5.62 3.64 -3.22
C ILE A 42 6.99 3.03 -2.93
N GLU A 43 7.35 1.94 -3.60
CA GLU A 43 8.67 1.28 -3.43
C GLU A 43 9.83 2.17 -3.90
N ASP A 44 9.65 2.91 -5.01
CA ASP A 44 10.63 3.87 -5.51
C ASP A 44 10.86 5.05 -4.56
N ALA A 45 9.80 5.51 -3.89
CA ALA A 45 9.87 6.66 -2.98
C ALA A 45 10.45 6.31 -1.60
N LEU A 46 10.39 5.03 -1.20
CA LEU A 46 10.62 4.61 0.18
C LEU A 46 11.57 3.41 0.24
N THR A 47 12.86 3.71 0.33
CA THR A 47 13.92 2.71 0.48
C THR A 47 13.74 1.88 1.74
N GLY A 48 13.79 0.55 1.64
CA GLY A 48 13.63 -0.37 2.76
C GLY A 48 12.18 -0.84 3.00
N LEU A 49 11.22 -0.29 2.25
CA LEU A 49 9.83 -0.70 2.27
C LEU A 49 9.53 -1.54 1.02
N LYS A 50 8.94 -2.71 1.22
CA LYS A 50 8.51 -3.58 0.12
C LYS A 50 7.02 -3.88 0.25
N VAL A 51 6.24 -3.69 -0.80
CA VAL A 51 4.85 -4.11 -0.83
C VAL A 51 4.82 -5.63 -1.01
N ILE A 52 4.23 -6.32 -0.04
CA ILE A 52 4.11 -7.78 -0.07
C ILE A 52 2.69 -8.25 -0.37
N GLU A 53 1.69 -7.41 -0.16
CA GLU A 53 0.30 -7.70 -0.50
C GLU A 53 -0.49 -6.40 -0.67
N PHE A 54 -1.38 -6.38 -1.67
CA PHE A 54 -2.36 -5.32 -1.83
C PHE A 54 -3.69 -6.00 -2.19
N GLU A 55 -4.62 -6.05 -1.25
CA GLU A 55 -5.94 -6.66 -1.41
C GLU A 55 -7.04 -5.69 -0.96
N GLY A 56 -8.00 -5.42 -1.86
CA GLY A 56 -9.07 -4.45 -1.60
C GLY A 56 -8.51 -3.09 -1.17
N THR A 57 -8.83 -2.68 0.05
CA THR A 57 -8.36 -1.44 0.67
C THR A 57 -7.16 -1.63 1.61
N CYS A 58 -6.61 -2.83 1.69
CA CYS A 58 -5.51 -3.16 2.60
C CYS A 58 -4.20 -3.29 1.83
N ILE A 59 -3.16 -2.58 2.28
CA ILE A 59 -1.80 -2.69 1.76
C ILE A 59 -0.90 -3.20 2.88
N ARG A 60 -0.18 -4.29 2.62
CA ARG A 60 0.80 -4.87 3.54
C ARG A 60 2.20 -4.64 3.00
N PHE A 61 3.04 -4.12 3.88
CA PHE A 61 4.44 -3.84 3.62
C PHE A 61 5.33 -4.69 4.51
N SER A 62 6.46 -5.13 3.95
CA SER A 62 7.61 -5.55 4.73
C SER A 62 8.51 -4.33 4.93
N LEU A 63 8.91 -4.11 6.18
CA LEU A 63 9.77 -3.03 6.62
C LEU A 63 10.96 -3.67 7.35
N THR A 64 12.18 -3.37 6.94
CA THR A 64 13.35 -3.77 7.72
C THR A 64 13.73 -2.62 8.63
N THR A 65 13.65 -2.82 9.95
CA THR A 65 14.12 -1.86 10.94
C THR A 65 15.35 -2.39 11.67
N TYR A 66 16.12 -1.48 12.25
CA TYR A 66 17.26 -1.80 13.08
C TYR A 66 16.84 -1.70 14.54
N VAL A 67 16.91 -2.81 15.28
CA VAL A 67 16.67 -2.77 16.73
C VAL A 67 17.98 -2.40 17.42
N PRO A 68 18.03 -1.29 18.18
CA PRO A 68 19.22 -0.97 18.97
C PRO A 68 19.41 -2.05 20.04
N ASN A 69 20.59 -2.67 20.07
CA ASN A 69 20.93 -3.60 21.14
C ASN A 69 21.11 -2.82 22.46
N VAL A 70 20.10 -2.87 23.33
CA VAL A 70 20.10 -2.20 24.64
C VAL A 70 21.19 -2.71 25.59
N GLU A 71 21.63 -3.97 25.46
CA GLU A 71 22.76 -4.50 26.25
C GLU A 71 24.07 -3.80 25.87
N HIS A 72 24.21 -3.40 24.60
CA HIS A 72 25.34 -2.62 24.09
C HIS A 72 25.27 -1.14 24.50
N LEU A 73 24.07 -0.58 24.70
CA LEU A 73 23.88 0.79 25.17
C LEU A 73 24.22 0.94 26.67
N LEU A 74 23.90 -0.06 27.47
CA LEU A 74 24.19 -0.06 28.92
C LEU A 74 25.66 -0.36 29.24
N SER A 75 26.41 -0.97 28.30
CA SER A 75 27.81 -1.37 28.47
C SER A 75 28.82 -0.37 27.89
N GLN A 76 28.40 0.85 27.51
CA GLN A 76 29.29 1.92 27.00
C GLN A 76 30.19 2.51 28.09
N HIS A 77 31.13 1.71 28.58
CA HIS A 77 32.39 2.13 29.19
C HIS A 77 33.51 1.25 28.62
N LYS A 78 33.62 1.13 27.29
CA LYS A 78 34.89 1.02 26.52
C LYS A 78 34.67 0.48 25.10
N ILE A 79 35.31 1.18 24.16
CA ILE A 79 35.86 0.70 22.87
C ILE A 79 34.84 0.49 21.74
N GLU A 80 34.91 1.42 20.77
CA GLU A 80 35.10 1.18 19.33
C GLU A 80 34.79 -0.23 18.80
N ASP A 81 33.53 -0.67 18.93
CA ASP A 81 33.05 -1.89 18.28
C ASP A 81 31.78 -1.62 17.49
N LYS A 82 31.80 -2.13 16.26
CA LYS A 82 30.76 -2.10 15.24
C LYS A 82 29.40 -2.39 15.88
N ILE A 83 28.46 -1.45 15.77
CA ILE A 83 27.08 -1.65 16.22
C ILE A 83 26.51 -2.78 15.36
N ASP A 84 26.53 -4.01 15.87
CA ASP A 84 25.74 -5.11 15.31
C ASP A 84 24.27 -4.83 15.67
N SER A 85 23.68 -3.86 14.96
CA SER A 85 22.25 -3.65 14.95
C SER A 85 21.61 -4.86 14.31
N MET A 86 20.84 -5.63 15.09
CA MET A 86 20.13 -6.78 14.57
C MET A 86 19.00 -6.28 13.69
N GLU A 87 19.08 -6.57 12.39
CA GLU A 87 18.00 -6.30 11.44
C GLU A 87 16.77 -7.10 11.85
N GLN A 88 15.68 -6.39 12.13
CA GLN A 88 14.39 -6.99 12.40
C GLN A 88 13.43 -6.63 11.29
N ASN A 89 12.75 -7.64 10.75
CA ASN A 89 11.71 -7.44 9.77
C ASN A 89 10.36 -7.24 10.47
N HIS A 90 9.74 -6.11 10.19
CA HIS A 90 8.39 -5.75 10.60
C HIS A 90 7.44 -5.84 9.41
N ASN A 91 6.18 -6.17 9.70
CA ASN A 91 5.10 -6.06 8.73
C ASN A 91 4.24 -4.85 9.10
N LEU A 92 4.14 -3.88 8.20
CA LEU A 92 3.21 -2.76 8.34
C LEU A 92 1.96 -3.02 7.51
N VAL A 93 0.80 -2.95 8.14
CA VAL A 93 -0.50 -3.08 7.47
C VAL A 93 -1.16 -1.71 7.48
N VAL A 94 -1.47 -1.18 6.30
CA VAL A 94 -2.17 0.09 6.13
C VAL A 94 -3.51 -0.18 5.45
N GLU A 95 -4.59 0.16 6.12
CA GLU A 95 -5.94 0.12 5.58
C GLU A 95 -6.32 1.53 5.08
N VAL A 96 -6.82 1.63 3.86
CA VAL A 96 -7.39 2.86 3.29
C VAL A 96 -8.92 2.87 3.30
N GLU A 97 -9.51 4.06 3.26
CA GLU A 97 -10.94 4.19 2.98
C GLU A 97 -11.24 3.92 1.50
N GLU A 98 -12.31 3.17 1.21
CA GLU A 98 -12.70 2.85 -0.16
C GLU A 98 -12.95 4.10 -1.01
N GLY A 99 -12.43 4.10 -2.24
CA GLY A 99 -12.55 5.23 -3.17
C GLY A 99 -11.68 6.44 -2.83
N THR A 100 -10.92 6.41 -1.73
CA THR A 100 -9.94 7.44 -1.37
C THR A 100 -8.59 6.81 -1.03
N MET A 101 -7.56 7.62 -0.86
CA MET A 101 -6.25 7.16 -0.37
C MET A 101 -6.02 7.62 1.07
N ASN A 102 -7.09 7.64 1.86
CA ASN A 102 -7.05 8.09 3.26
C ASN A 102 -6.71 6.92 4.16
N ILE A 103 -5.74 7.11 5.04
CA ILE A 103 -5.37 6.12 6.04
C ILE A 103 -6.53 5.98 7.05
N LYS A 104 -7.18 4.81 7.03
CA LYS A 104 -8.19 4.44 8.02
C LYS A 104 -7.54 3.84 9.26
N ASN A 105 -6.59 2.93 9.07
CA ASN A 105 -5.94 2.20 10.15
C ASN A 105 -4.50 1.81 9.75
N VAL A 106 -3.61 1.74 10.74
CA VAL A 106 -2.21 1.32 10.55
C VAL A 106 -1.81 0.42 11.71
N GLN A 107 -1.22 -0.73 11.42
CA GLN A 107 -0.72 -1.67 12.41
C GLN A 107 0.68 -2.13 12.02
N ILE A 108 1.54 -2.33 13.02
CA ILE A 108 2.89 -2.87 12.83
C ILE A 108 3.03 -4.17 13.62
N PHE A 109 3.69 -5.15 13.00
CA PHE A 109 3.90 -6.47 13.56
C PHE A 109 5.37 -6.89 13.48
N PRO A 110 5.98 -7.39 14.57
CA PRO A 110 5.42 -7.41 15.92
C PRO A 110 5.14 -5.99 16.46
N ASN A 111 4.26 -5.88 17.47
CA ASN A 111 3.87 -4.58 18.05
C ASN A 111 4.89 -4.11 19.10
N ASP A 112 6.17 -4.16 18.75
CA ASP A 112 7.29 -3.72 19.57
C ASP A 112 7.78 -2.31 19.18
N VAL A 113 7.21 -1.73 18.12
CA VAL A 113 7.44 -0.34 17.69
C VAL A 113 6.16 0.47 17.87
N TYR A 114 6.23 1.53 18.69
CA TYR A 114 5.11 2.46 18.84
C TYR A 114 5.09 3.48 17.69
N ILE A 115 4.04 3.43 16.87
CA ILE A 115 3.86 4.32 15.70
C ILE A 115 2.68 5.30 15.86
N GLY A 116 2.05 5.37 17.04
CA GLY A 116 0.83 6.14 17.27
C GLY A 116 0.99 7.63 16.93
N GLU A 117 2.03 8.27 17.46
CA GLU A 117 2.33 9.69 17.19
C GLU A 117 2.63 9.95 15.72
N ILE A 118 3.26 8.98 15.03
CA ILE A 118 3.57 9.10 13.61
C ILE A 118 2.27 9.07 12.79
N ILE A 119 1.34 8.18 13.13
CA ILE A 119 0.02 8.09 12.49
C ILE A 119 -0.74 9.41 12.70
N ASP A 120 -0.73 9.96 13.91
CA ASP A 120 -1.43 11.20 14.22
C ASP A 120 -0.82 12.40 13.47
N ALA A 121 0.50 12.48 13.39
CA ALA A 121 1.21 13.48 12.59
C ALA A 121 0.89 13.34 11.09
N ALA A 122 0.88 12.12 10.55
CA ALA A 122 0.52 11.85 9.16
C ALA A 122 -0.92 12.24 8.82
N LYS A 123 -1.87 11.99 9.73
CA LYS A 123 -3.26 12.43 9.61
C LYS A 123 -3.37 13.96 9.65
N SER A 124 -2.62 14.61 10.54
CA SER A 124 -2.58 16.07 10.68
C SER A 124 -2.02 16.76 9.42
N LEU A 125 -0.94 16.25 8.83
CA LEU A 125 -0.31 16.87 7.65
C LEU A 125 -1.18 16.83 6.39
N ARG A 126 -2.05 15.81 6.26
CA ARG A 126 -3.07 15.78 5.20
C ARG A 126 -4.02 16.98 5.26
N SER A 127 -4.23 17.58 6.43
CA SER A 127 -5.06 18.79 6.58
C SER A 127 -4.34 20.07 6.13
N VAL A 128 -3.01 20.05 6.00
CA VAL A 128 -2.17 21.23 5.77
C VAL A 128 -1.62 21.28 4.34
N SER A 129 -1.43 20.13 3.67
CA SER A 129 -0.91 20.08 2.29
C SER A 129 -1.77 19.21 1.37
N SER A 130 -2.23 19.80 0.26
CA SER A 130 -2.79 19.06 -0.89
C SER A 130 -1.70 18.39 -1.75
N LEU A 131 -0.43 18.48 -1.35
CA LEU A 131 0.74 18.08 -2.15
C LEU A 131 1.46 16.82 -1.66
N THR A 132 1.11 16.27 -0.50
CA THR A 132 1.71 15.03 0.00
C THR A 132 0.60 14.21 0.64
N SER A 133 0.20 13.10 0.01
CA SER A 133 -0.74 12.16 0.63
C SER A 133 -0.19 11.79 2.01
N GLY A 134 -1.02 11.78 3.07
CA GLY A 134 -0.57 11.44 4.44
C GLY A 134 0.25 10.14 4.51
N PHE A 135 0.05 9.26 3.53
CA PHE A 135 0.92 8.14 3.16
C PHE A 135 2.40 8.49 3.12
N SER A 136 2.84 9.45 2.29
CA SER A 136 4.27 9.74 2.13
C SER A 136 4.94 10.24 3.43
N PHE A 137 4.18 10.91 4.30
CA PHE A 137 4.70 11.37 5.59
C PHE A 137 4.80 10.25 6.61
N LEU A 138 3.76 9.41 6.72
CA LEU A 138 3.76 8.24 7.61
C LEU A 138 5.02 7.40 7.40
N PHE A 139 5.35 7.09 6.15
CA PHE A 139 6.52 6.27 5.85
C PHE A 139 7.84 6.98 6.07
N ARG A 140 7.91 8.29 5.80
CA ARG A 140 9.11 9.09 6.03
C ARG A 140 9.45 9.26 7.52
N CYS A 141 8.48 9.05 8.41
CA CYS A 141 8.69 9.10 9.85
C CYS A 141 8.90 7.71 10.49
N ILE A 142 8.50 6.63 9.80
CA ILE A 142 8.76 5.26 10.24
C ILE A 142 10.18 4.80 9.86
N MET A 143 10.72 5.29 8.73
CA MET A 143 12.12 5.12 8.30
C MET A 143 13.04 6.16 8.95
#